data_AF-E1VQ59-F1
#
_entry.id   AF-E1VQ59-F1
#
_cell.length_a   1.000
_cell.length_b   1.000
_cell.length_c   1.000
_cell.angle_alpha   90.00
_cell.angle_beta   90.00
_cell.angle_gamma   90.00
#
_symmetry.space_group_name_H-M   'P 1'
#
loop_
_entity.id
_entity.type
_entity.pdbx_description
1 polymer ?
#
loop_
_entity_poly.entity_id
_entity_poly.type
_entity_poly.pdbx_seq_one_letter_code
_entity_poly.pdbx_strand_id
1 'polypeptide(L)'
;MQFQGTGTYVATDDLKLAVNAAIALKRPLLIKGEPGTGKTMLAEEVAGALGLRLLQWHIKSTTKAQQGLYEYDAVSRLRDSQLGDDRVHDIRNYIKKGKLWEAFDADEQVVLLIDEIDKADIEFPNDLLLELDRMEFHVYELQETIKARIRPIVIITSNNEKELPDAFLRRCFFHYINFPDQSTMEKIIEVHHPGIKQSLIKEAMEIFFELRKVPGLKKKPSTSELIDWLKLLLADEIPEDILRNRDTTKAIPPLYGALLKNEQDVHLLERLAFMNRRER
;
A
#
# COMPACT_ATOMS: atom_id res chain seq x y z
N MET A 1 -2.08 23.16 6.58
CA MET A 1 -1.54 21.85 6.99
C MET A 1 -0.46 21.49 6.00
N GLN A 2 0.77 21.21 6.46
CA GLN A 2 1.87 20.81 5.59
C GLN A 2 2.50 19.54 6.14
N PHE A 3 2.58 18.50 5.32
CA PHE A 3 3.34 17.29 5.56
C PHE A 3 4.82 17.55 5.26
N GLN A 4 5.69 17.38 6.25
CA GLN A 4 7.14 17.56 6.12
C GLN A 4 7.92 16.23 6.10
N GLY A 5 7.21 15.09 6.21
CA GLY A 5 7.78 13.78 6.50
C GLY A 5 7.74 13.47 8.00
N THR A 6 8.16 12.26 8.36
CA THR A 6 8.26 11.79 9.75
C THR A 6 9.61 11.09 9.97
N GLY A 7 9.96 10.82 11.23
CA GLY A 7 11.21 10.10 11.55
C GLY A 7 11.22 8.64 11.06
N THR A 8 10.06 8.09 10.74
CA THR A 8 9.85 6.68 10.39
C THR A 8 9.67 6.46 8.88
N TYR A 9 9.47 7.52 8.10
CA TYR A 9 9.22 7.42 6.66
C TYR A 9 10.05 8.41 5.84
N VAL A 10 10.87 7.88 4.95
CA VAL A 10 11.73 8.66 4.06
C VAL A 10 10.93 9.16 2.86
N ALA A 11 10.25 10.30 3.03
CA ALA A 11 9.55 10.97 1.95
C ALA A 11 10.53 11.83 1.12
N THR A 12 10.54 11.64 -0.21
CA THR A 12 11.21 12.55 -1.15
C THR A 12 10.50 13.91 -1.17
N ASP A 13 11.21 14.97 -1.58
CA ASP A 13 10.61 16.31 -1.66
C ASP A 13 9.45 16.36 -2.67
N ASP A 14 9.56 15.61 -3.78
CA ASP A 14 8.48 15.47 -4.76
C ASP A 14 7.23 14.81 -4.16
N LEU A 15 7.41 13.78 -3.32
CA LEU A 15 6.30 13.12 -2.64
C LEU A 15 5.64 14.04 -1.62
N LYS A 16 6.43 14.79 -0.84
CA LYS A 16 5.90 15.81 0.08
C LYS A 16 5.10 16.87 -0.67
N LEU A 17 5.63 17.35 -1.80
CA LEU A 17 4.94 18.33 -2.64
C LEU A 17 3.62 17.78 -3.16
N ALA A 18 3.60 16.53 -3.64
CA ALA A 18 2.40 15.88 -4.14
C ALA A 18 1.31 15.75 -3.07
N VAL A 19 1.68 15.31 -1.86
CA VAL A 19 0.77 15.23 -0.71
C VAL A 19 0.20 16.60 -0.36
N ASN A 20 1.06 17.60 -0.22
CA ASN A 20 0.64 18.95 0.15
C ASN A 20 -0.23 19.61 -0.92
N ALA A 21 0.08 19.39 -2.20
CA ALA A 21 -0.74 19.86 -3.31
C ALA A 21 -2.12 19.21 -3.32
N ALA A 22 -2.20 17.89 -3.11
CA ALA A 22 -3.48 17.17 -3.04
C ALA A 22 -4.37 17.68 -1.88
N ILE A 23 -3.77 17.90 -0.70
CA ILE A 23 -4.45 18.47 0.47
C ILE A 23 -4.95 19.88 0.17
N ALA A 24 -4.10 20.75 -0.38
CA ALA A 24 -4.45 22.14 -0.68
C ALA A 24 -5.57 22.25 -1.74
N LEU A 25 -5.53 21.39 -2.77
CA LEU A 25 -6.53 21.34 -3.83
C LEU A 25 -7.78 20.54 -3.44
N LYS A 26 -7.78 19.87 -2.27
CA LYS A 26 -8.84 18.97 -1.81
C LYS A 26 -9.17 17.86 -2.83
N ARG A 27 -8.15 17.40 -3.55
CA ARG A 27 -8.26 16.33 -4.56
C ARG A 27 -7.72 15.02 -3.99
N PRO A 28 -8.29 13.86 -4.35
CA PRO A 28 -7.71 12.57 -3.98
C PRO A 28 -6.29 12.44 -4.51
N LEU A 29 -5.38 11.88 -3.71
CA LEU A 29 -4.01 11.57 -4.10
C LEU A 29 -3.92 10.09 -4.50
N LEU A 30 -3.64 9.82 -5.77
CA LEU A 30 -3.36 8.47 -6.25
C LEU A 30 -1.86 8.23 -6.27
N ILE A 31 -1.43 7.25 -5.49
CA ILE A 31 -0.06 6.79 -5.37
C ILE A 31 0.10 5.45 -6.10
N LYS A 32 0.95 5.43 -7.12
CA LYS A 32 1.40 4.21 -7.79
C LYS A 32 2.86 3.92 -7.46
N GLY A 33 3.25 2.66 -7.52
CA GLY A 33 4.63 2.25 -7.34
C GLY A 33 4.75 0.75 -7.17
N GLU A 34 5.97 0.23 -7.24
CA GLU A 34 6.24 -1.19 -7.01
C GLU A 34 5.78 -1.65 -5.61
N PRO A 35 5.49 -2.95 -5.41
CA PRO A 35 5.24 -3.49 -4.07
C PRO A 35 6.39 -3.17 -3.11
N GLY A 36 6.04 -2.84 -1.85
CA GLY A 36 7.02 -2.55 -0.80
C GLY A 36 7.66 -1.15 -0.84
N THR A 37 7.21 -0.22 -1.71
CA THR A 37 7.69 1.17 -1.71
C THR A 37 7.06 2.07 -0.63
N GLY A 38 6.31 1.50 0.32
CA GLY A 38 5.73 2.24 1.45
C GLY A 38 4.49 3.09 1.12
N LYS A 39 3.70 2.70 0.10
CA LYS A 39 2.48 3.42 -0.32
C LYS A 39 1.42 3.49 0.79
N THR A 40 1.15 2.37 1.45
CA THR A 40 0.19 2.27 2.56
C THR A 40 0.68 3.07 3.77
N MET A 41 1.95 2.93 4.12
CA MET A 41 2.61 3.66 5.22
C MET A 41 2.52 5.17 5.04
N LEU A 42 2.58 5.70 3.80
CA LEU A 42 2.41 7.14 3.55
C LEU A 42 1.13 7.70 4.19
N ALA A 43 0.01 6.98 4.13
CA ALA A 43 -1.25 7.48 4.70
C ALA A 43 -1.23 7.50 6.23
N GLU A 44 -0.58 6.51 6.85
CA GLU A 44 -0.34 6.47 8.30
C GLU A 44 0.51 7.66 8.75
N GLU A 45 1.56 7.96 8.00
CA GLU A 45 2.48 9.05 8.29
C GLU A 45 1.85 10.43 8.06
N VAL A 46 1.02 10.57 7.03
CA VAL A 46 0.23 11.80 6.81
C VAL A 46 -0.78 12.00 7.94
N ALA A 47 -1.48 10.96 8.35
CA ALA A 47 -2.43 11.04 9.46
C ALA A 47 -1.71 11.40 10.78
N GLY A 48 -0.61 10.72 11.09
CA GLY A 48 0.20 10.97 12.28
C GLY A 48 0.79 12.39 12.31
N ALA A 49 1.40 12.84 11.21
CA ALA A 49 2.00 14.17 11.12
C ALA A 49 0.97 15.31 11.22
N LEU A 50 -0.26 15.07 10.77
CA LEU A 50 -1.34 16.05 10.85
C LEU A 50 -2.21 15.91 12.11
N GLY A 51 -1.96 14.88 12.93
CA GLY A 51 -2.77 14.57 14.12
C GLY A 51 -4.21 14.19 13.78
N LEU A 52 -4.44 13.61 12.61
CA LEU A 52 -5.78 13.25 12.13
C LEU A 52 -6.04 11.76 12.30
N ARG A 53 -7.31 11.40 12.48
CA ARG A 53 -7.74 10.00 12.49
C ARG A 53 -7.61 9.38 11.10
N LEU A 54 -7.05 8.18 11.02
CA LEU A 54 -6.93 7.39 9.79
C LEU A 54 -8.06 6.37 9.70
N LEU A 55 -8.77 6.38 8.56
CA LEU A 55 -9.73 5.36 8.17
C LEU A 55 -9.12 4.57 7.00
N GLN A 56 -8.93 3.26 7.19
CA GLN A 56 -8.37 2.39 6.17
C GLN A 56 -9.47 1.52 5.55
N TRP A 57 -9.53 1.51 4.21
CA TRP A 57 -10.38 0.63 3.43
C TRP A 57 -9.51 -0.20 2.48
N HIS A 58 -9.23 -1.44 2.88
CA HIS A 58 -8.48 -2.38 2.04
C HIS A 58 -9.39 -3.02 1.00
N ILE A 59 -9.01 -2.87 -0.26
CA ILE A 59 -9.75 -3.41 -1.39
C ILE A 59 -9.35 -4.87 -1.64
N LYS A 60 -10.36 -5.73 -1.80
CA LYS A 60 -10.22 -7.15 -2.15
C LYS A 60 -10.77 -7.38 -3.55
N SER A 61 -10.45 -8.53 -4.13
CA SER A 61 -10.94 -8.92 -5.46
C SER A 61 -12.47 -8.95 -5.59
N THR A 62 -13.17 -9.18 -4.47
CA THR A 62 -14.64 -9.22 -4.41
C THR A 62 -15.27 -7.93 -3.89
N THR A 63 -14.47 -6.91 -3.57
CA THR A 63 -14.97 -5.66 -3.01
C THR A 63 -15.78 -4.90 -4.05
N LYS A 64 -16.97 -4.44 -3.66
CA LYS A 64 -17.83 -3.56 -4.47
C LYS A 64 -17.84 -2.16 -3.90
N ALA A 65 -18.01 -1.15 -4.77
CA ALA A 65 -18.07 0.26 -4.36
C ALA A 65 -19.13 0.50 -3.28
N GLN A 66 -20.30 -0.14 -3.43
CA GLN A 66 -21.40 -0.10 -2.47
C GLN A 66 -20.96 -0.43 -1.04
N GLN A 67 -20.04 -1.37 -0.82
CA GLN A 67 -19.58 -1.75 0.53
C GLN A 67 -18.78 -0.64 1.22
N GLY A 68 -18.15 0.25 0.43
CA GLY A 68 -17.53 1.46 0.95
C GLY A 68 -18.55 2.51 1.38
N LEU A 69 -19.73 2.51 0.76
CA LEU A 69 -20.83 3.40 1.08
C LEU A 69 -21.60 2.86 2.29
N TYR A 70 -22.30 1.73 2.11
CA TYR A 70 -23.05 1.04 3.16
C TYR A 70 -23.49 -0.37 2.74
N GLU A 71 -23.77 -1.20 3.73
CA GLU A 71 -24.42 -2.50 3.56
C GLU A 71 -25.80 -2.48 4.24
N TYR A 72 -26.82 -2.98 3.56
CA TYR A 72 -28.16 -3.13 4.11
C TYR A 72 -28.44 -4.59 4.48
N ASP A 73 -28.65 -4.85 5.77
CA ASP A 73 -28.96 -6.18 6.30
C ASP A 73 -30.47 -6.46 6.23
N ALA A 74 -30.93 -6.75 5.01
CA ALA A 74 -32.31 -7.14 4.73
C ALA A 74 -32.72 -8.43 5.47
N VAL A 75 -31.77 -9.33 5.76
CA VAL A 75 -32.04 -10.63 6.38
C VAL A 75 -32.38 -10.46 7.85
N SER A 76 -31.57 -9.71 8.60
CA SER A 76 -31.88 -9.40 10.00
C SER A 76 -33.19 -8.63 10.09
N ARG A 77 -33.44 -7.68 9.19
CA ARG A 77 -34.73 -6.95 9.17
C ARG A 77 -35.93 -7.87 8.94
N LEU A 78 -35.83 -8.82 8.01
CA LEU A 78 -36.91 -9.77 7.75
C LEU A 78 -37.17 -10.67 8.95
N ARG A 79 -36.11 -11.18 9.59
CA ARG A 79 -36.21 -12.02 10.80
C ARG A 79 -36.87 -11.26 11.94
N ASP A 80 -36.41 -10.04 12.21
CA ASP A 80 -36.89 -9.24 13.32
C ASP A 80 -38.35 -8.78 13.08
N SER A 81 -38.74 -8.58 11.81
CA SER A 81 -40.13 -8.33 11.39
C SER A 81 -41.05 -9.50 11.69
N GLN A 82 -40.58 -10.74 11.48
CA GLN A 82 -41.35 -11.95 11.79
C GLN A 82 -41.49 -12.19 13.30
N LEU A 83 -40.53 -11.72 14.10
CA LEU A 83 -40.52 -11.86 15.55
C LEU A 83 -41.29 -10.74 16.28
N GLY A 84 -41.76 -9.73 15.55
CA GLY A 84 -42.48 -8.59 16.12
C GLY A 84 -41.59 -7.63 16.91
N ASP A 85 -40.31 -7.50 16.53
CA ASP A 85 -39.38 -6.55 17.17
C ASP A 85 -39.64 -5.11 16.68
N ASP A 86 -39.86 -4.18 17.60
CA ASP A 86 -40.11 -2.77 17.32
C ASP A 86 -38.95 -2.08 16.58
N ARG A 87 -37.73 -2.63 16.64
CA ARG A 87 -36.54 -2.11 15.92
C ARG A 87 -36.73 -2.07 14.41
N VAL A 88 -37.63 -2.88 13.86
CA VAL A 88 -37.93 -2.98 12.42
C VAL A 88 -38.50 -1.68 11.84
N HIS A 89 -39.11 -0.84 12.69
CA HIS A 89 -39.68 0.44 12.28
C HIS A 89 -38.62 1.47 11.86
N ASP A 90 -37.40 1.38 12.39
CA ASP A 90 -36.29 2.22 11.97
C ASP A 90 -35.30 1.43 11.10
N ILE A 91 -35.30 1.75 9.80
CA ILE A 91 -34.44 1.13 8.79
C ILE A 91 -32.96 1.37 9.10
N ARG A 92 -32.60 2.46 9.78
CA ARG A 92 -31.21 2.79 10.13
C ARG A 92 -30.53 1.69 10.96
N ASN A 93 -31.31 0.93 11.74
CA ASN A 93 -30.82 -0.19 12.54
C ASN A 93 -30.21 -1.33 11.69
N TYR A 94 -30.57 -1.38 10.40
CA TYR A 94 -30.14 -2.43 9.47
C TYR A 94 -29.14 -1.89 8.43
N ILE A 95 -28.67 -0.66 8.59
CA ILE A 95 -27.67 -0.07 7.71
C ILE A 95 -26.34 -0.04 8.43
N LYS A 96 -25.38 -0.78 7.87
CA LYS A 96 -24.00 -0.76 8.31
C LYS A 96 -23.23 0.24 7.46
N LYS A 97 -22.70 1.28 8.11
CA LYS A 97 -21.88 2.30 7.46
C LYS A 97 -20.61 1.67 6.88
N GLY A 98 -20.31 1.99 5.63
CA GLY A 98 -19.02 1.68 5.02
C GLY A 98 -17.97 2.74 5.36
N LYS A 99 -16.71 2.51 4.94
CA LYS A 99 -15.59 3.41 5.27
C LYS A 99 -15.70 4.81 4.67
N LEU A 100 -16.31 4.94 3.50
CA LEU A 100 -16.57 6.25 2.91
C LEU A 100 -17.65 7.01 3.70
N TRP A 101 -18.70 6.31 4.16
CA TRP A 101 -19.69 6.92 5.06
C TRP A 101 -19.03 7.37 6.36
N GLU A 102 -18.26 6.50 7.04
CA GLU A 102 -17.54 6.85 8.27
C GLU A 102 -16.69 8.13 8.09
N ALA A 103 -16.06 8.28 6.92
CA ALA A 103 -15.27 9.47 6.59
C ALA A 103 -16.13 10.72 6.35
N PHE A 104 -17.28 10.58 5.68
CA PHE A 104 -18.16 11.70 5.36
C PHE A 104 -18.95 12.19 6.58
N ASP A 105 -19.30 11.29 7.48
CA ASP A 105 -20.08 11.59 8.68
C ASP A 105 -19.22 12.02 9.86
N ALA A 106 -17.89 12.07 9.70
CA ALA A 106 -16.96 12.50 10.73
C ALA A 106 -17.12 14.00 11.06
N ASP A 107 -17.11 14.32 12.36
CA ASP A 107 -17.15 15.70 12.88
C ASP A 107 -15.78 16.40 12.88
N GLU A 108 -14.74 15.69 12.42
CA GLU A 108 -13.37 16.15 12.29
C GLU A 108 -12.83 15.82 10.88
N GLN A 109 -11.75 16.48 10.45
CA GLN A 109 -11.07 16.08 9.23
C GLN A 109 -10.36 14.74 9.47
N VAL A 110 -10.56 13.79 8.57
CA VAL A 110 -9.91 12.47 8.63
C VAL A 110 -9.07 12.22 7.39
N VAL A 111 -8.11 11.30 7.49
CA VAL A 111 -7.44 10.70 6.34
C VAL A 111 -8.18 9.42 5.98
N LEU A 112 -8.63 9.31 4.73
CA LEU A 112 -9.22 8.08 4.19
C LEU A 112 -8.20 7.44 3.24
N LEU A 113 -7.72 6.26 3.60
CA LEU A 113 -6.90 5.41 2.74
C LEU A 113 -7.79 4.39 2.01
N ILE A 114 -7.80 4.45 0.68
CA ILE A 114 -8.33 3.39 -0.19
C ILE A 114 -7.14 2.59 -0.70
N ASP A 115 -6.88 1.44 -0.08
CA ASP A 115 -5.66 0.69 -0.30
C ASP A 115 -5.83 -0.38 -1.38
N GLU A 116 -4.88 -0.44 -2.30
CA GLU A 116 -4.81 -1.42 -3.40
C GLU A 116 -6.05 -1.42 -4.30
N ILE A 117 -6.46 -0.24 -4.76
CA ILE A 117 -7.70 -0.03 -5.54
C ILE A 117 -7.78 -0.90 -6.81
N ASP A 118 -6.64 -1.33 -7.34
CA ASP A 118 -6.52 -2.18 -8.52
C ASP A 118 -6.76 -3.67 -8.26
N LYS A 119 -6.98 -4.09 -7.00
CA LYS A 119 -7.33 -5.49 -6.69
C LYS A 119 -8.76 -5.86 -7.05
N ALA A 120 -9.70 -4.92 -6.93
CA ALA A 120 -11.10 -5.15 -7.27
C ALA A 120 -11.32 -5.27 -8.79
N ASP A 121 -12.58 -5.44 -9.18
CA ASP A 121 -13.00 -5.42 -10.58
C ASP A 121 -12.62 -4.11 -11.28
N ILE A 122 -12.47 -4.13 -12.61
CA ILE A 122 -12.11 -2.95 -13.41
C ILE A 122 -13.16 -1.84 -13.34
N GLU A 123 -14.41 -2.18 -13.03
CA GLU A 123 -15.51 -1.21 -12.86
C GLU A 123 -15.42 -0.47 -11.51
N PHE A 124 -14.81 -1.08 -10.49
CA PHE A 124 -14.78 -0.56 -9.11
C PHE A 124 -14.30 0.90 -8.97
N PRO A 125 -13.19 1.34 -9.62
CA PRO A 125 -12.76 2.73 -9.51
C PRO A 125 -13.77 3.71 -10.11
N ASN A 126 -14.43 3.33 -11.22
CA ASN A 126 -15.41 4.18 -11.88
C ASN A 126 -16.68 4.35 -11.03
N ASP A 127 -17.08 3.30 -10.33
CA ASP A 127 -18.23 3.30 -9.42
C ASP A 127 -18.04 4.17 -8.18
N LEU A 128 -16.82 4.65 -7.90
CA LEU A 128 -16.53 5.58 -6.81
C LEU A 128 -16.31 7.03 -7.29
N LEU A 129 -16.36 7.27 -8.60
CA LEU A 129 -15.98 8.56 -9.18
C LEU A 129 -16.87 9.70 -8.70
N LEU A 130 -18.19 9.46 -8.69
CA LEU A 130 -19.16 10.50 -8.34
C LEU A 130 -19.02 10.88 -6.87
N GLU A 131 -18.86 9.87 -6.03
CA GLU A 131 -18.80 9.97 -4.57
C GLU A 131 -17.51 10.66 -4.13
N LEU A 132 -16.37 10.33 -4.75
CA LEU A 132 -15.09 11.00 -4.46
C LEU A 132 -15.01 12.42 -5.04
N ASP A 133 -15.73 12.72 -6.12
CA ASP A 133 -15.74 14.07 -6.71
C ASP A 133 -16.63 15.01 -5.89
N ARG A 134 -17.89 14.61 -5.67
CA ARG A 134 -18.90 15.40 -4.96
C ARG A 134 -18.80 15.33 -3.45
N MET A 135 -18.13 14.31 -2.92
CA MET A 135 -18.10 13.99 -1.48
C MET A 135 -19.51 13.78 -0.92
N GLU A 136 -20.37 13.11 -1.68
CA GLU A 136 -21.72 12.73 -1.28
C GLU A 136 -22.16 11.45 -1.99
N PHE A 137 -23.10 10.71 -1.40
CA PHE A 137 -23.76 9.55 -2.00
C PHE A 137 -25.18 9.42 -1.49
N HIS A 138 -26.05 8.75 -2.24
CA HIS A 138 -27.45 8.54 -1.86
C HIS A 138 -27.65 7.17 -1.20
N VAL A 139 -28.42 7.14 -0.11
CA VAL A 139 -28.81 5.95 0.62
C VAL A 139 -30.28 5.68 0.33
N TYR A 140 -30.53 4.71 -0.56
CA TYR A 140 -31.88 4.46 -1.09
C TYR A 140 -32.85 3.98 -0.01
N GLU A 141 -32.38 3.17 0.93
CA GLU A 141 -33.18 2.62 2.03
C GLU A 141 -33.65 3.71 3.00
N LEU A 142 -32.89 4.80 3.12
CA LEU A 142 -33.24 5.95 3.96
C LEU A 142 -33.87 7.11 3.18
N GLN A 143 -33.81 7.07 1.84
CA GLN A 143 -34.16 8.21 0.96
C GLN A 143 -33.40 9.49 1.36
N GLU A 144 -32.11 9.34 1.69
CA GLU A 144 -31.26 10.41 2.20
C GLU A 144 -29.96 10.49 1.41
N THR A 145 -29.49 11.71 1.13
CA THR A 145 -28.14 11.95 0.60
C THR A 145 -27.19 12.23 1.75
N ILE A 146 -26.18 11.38 1.90
CA ILE A 146 -25.09 11.58 2.86
C ILE A 146 -24.01 12.41 2.19
N LYS A 147 -23.69 13.56 2.79
CA LYS A 147 -22.66 14.48 2.32
C LYS A 147 -21.56 14.61 3.36
N ALA A 148 -20.31 14.72 2.92
CA ALA A 148 -19.18 14.94 3.82
C ALA A 148 -19.35 16.24 4.60
N ARG A 149 -19.43 16.13 5.93
CA ARG A 149 -19.45 17.29 6.85
C ARG A 149 -18.15 18.07 6.74
N ILE A 150 -17.04 17.34 6.78
CA ILE A 150 -15.69 17.84 6.58
C ILE A 150 -15.02 16.97 5.52
N ARG A 151 -14.50 17.58 4.45
CA ARG A 151 -13.90 16.84 3.33
C ARG A 151 -12.64 16.10 3.80
N PRO A 152 -12.60 14.77 3.69
CA PRO A 152 -11.44 13.99 4.11
C PRO A 152 -10.25 14.21 3.17
N ILE A 153 -9.05 13.94 3.68
CA ILE A 153 -7.85 13.79 2.85
C ILE A 153 -7.88 12.36 2.30
N VAL A 154 -8.13 12.20 1.01
CA VAL A 154 -8.23 10.88 0.38
C VAL A 154 -6.88 10.49 -0.23
N ILE A 155 -6.32 9.37 0.22
CA ILE A 155 -5.13 8.75 -0.34
C ILE A 155 -5.55 7.40 -0.92
N ILE A 156 -5.15 7.14 -2.17
CA ILE A 156 -5.50 5.94 -2.92
C ILE A 156 -4.20 5.30 -3.36
N THR A 157 -4.02 4.00 -3.11
CA THR A 157 -2.80 3.29 -3.51
C THR A 157 -3.11 2.25 -4.59
N SER A 158 -2.16 2.01 -5.48
CA SER A 158 -2.22 0.94 -6.49
C SER A 158 -0.84 0.33 -6.68
N ASN A 159 -0.80 -0.99 -6.81
CA ASN A 159 0.43 -1.75 -7.11
C ASN A 159 0.72 -1.84 -8.61
N ASN A 160 -0.10 -1.18 -9.43
CA ASN A 160 -0.08 -1.24 -10.88
C ASN A 160 -0.29 -2.69 -11.41
N GLU A 161 -1.11 -3.47 -10.71
CA GLU A 161 -1.50 -4.83 -11.12
C GLU A 161 -2.50 -4.81 -12.27
N LYS A 162 -3.44 -3.84 -12.22
CA LYS A 162 -4.41 -3.54 -13.28
C LYS A 162 -4.33 -2.09 -13.68
N GLU A 163 -4.58 -1.81 -14.95
CA GLU A 163 -4.64 -0.45 -15.45
C GLU A 163 -5.91 0.24 -14.93
N LEU A 164 -5.75 1.46 -14.40
CA LEU A 164 -6.86 2.24 -13.88
C LEU A 164 -7.44 3.10 -14.99
N PRO A 165 -8.78 3.23 -15.08
CA PRO A 165 -9.42 4.04 -16.12
C PRO A 165 -8.96 5.50 -16.11
N ASP A 166 -8.77 6.07 -17.30
CA ASP A 166 -8.41 7.47 -17.53
C ASP A 166 -9.31 8.46 -16.77
N ALA A 167 -10.62 8.19 -16.74
CA ALA A 167 -11.60 9.02 -16.05
C ALA A 167 -11.34 9.11 -14.54
N PHE A 168 -10.80 8.06 -13.95
CA PHE A 168 -10.36 7.99 -12.55
C PHE A 168 -9.07 8.77 -12.34
N LEU A 169 -8.07 8.55 -13.20
CA LEU A 169 -6.79 9.24 -13.14
C LEU A 169 -6.94 10.76 -13.23
N ARG A 170 -7.79 11.26 -14.14
CA ARG A 170 -8.00 12.71 -14.32
C ARG A 170 -8.59 13.42 -13.11
N ARG A 171 -9.29 12.71 -12.22
CA ARG A 171 -9.89 13.27 -10.99
C ARG A 171 -8.93 13.24 -9.81
N CYS A 172 -7.93 12.37 -9.84
CA CYS A 172 -6.90 12.29 -8.81
C CYS A 172 -5.69 13.18 -9.13
N PHE A 173 -5.03 13.70 -8.09
CA PHE A 173 -3.64 14.12 -8.20
C PHE A 173 -2.78 12.86 -8.23
N PHE A 174 -1.90 12.72 -9.22
CA PHE A 174 -1.14 11.49 -9.45
C PHE A 174 0.30 11.64 -9.02
N HIS A 175 0.83 10.63 -8.32
CA HIS A 175 2.26 10.54 -8.03
C HIS A 175 2.73 9.08 -8.13
N TYR A 176 3.88 8.89 -8.77
CA TYR A 176 4.54 7.59 -8.86
C TYR A 176 5.75 7.55 -7.93
N ILE A 177 5.74 6.63 -6.97
CA ILE A 177 6.86 6.37 -6.07
C ILE A 177 7.81 5.40 -6.76
N ASN A 178 8.96 5.93 -7.14
CA ASN A 178 10.06 5.13 -7.66
C ASN A 178 10.56 4.16 -6.60
N PHE A 179 11.05 2.99 -7.05
CA PHE A 179 11.75 2.09 -6.15
C PHE A 179 12.99 2.81 -5.57
N PRO A 180 13.26 2.73 -4.26
CA PRO A 180 14.34 3.48 -3.64
C PRO A 180 15.69 3.18 -4.28
N ASP A 181 16.50 4.23 -4.50
CA ASP A 181 17.90 4.09 -4.85
C ASP A 181 18.72 3.62 -3.64
N GLN A 182 20.02 3.37 -3.84
CA GLN A 182 20.89 2.90 -2.76
C GLN A 182 20.90 3.86 -1.57
N SER A 183 21.01 5.17 -1.84
CA SER A 183 21.10 6.19 -0.79
C SER A 183 19.82 6.31 0.04
N THR A 184 18.65 6.21 -0.60
CA THR A 184 17.35 6.22 0.08
C THR A 184 17.13 4.94 0.86
N MET A 185 17.51 3.79 0.29
CA MET A 185 17.36 2.50 0.93
C MET A 185 18.25 2.36 2.19
N GLU A 186 19.47 2.88 2.18
CA GLU A 186 20.32 2.95 3.38
C GLU A 186 19.63 3.71 4.52
N LYS A 187 19.01 4.87 4.21
CA LYS A 187 18.22 5.63 5.19
C LYS A 187 17.03 4.83 5.70
N ILE A 188 16.33 4.11 4.82
CA ILE A 188 15.21 3.25 5.20
C ILE A 188 15.70 2.15 6.15
N ILE A 189 16.82 1.50 5.86
CA ILE A 189 17.39 0.45 6.72
C ILE A 189 17.78 1.01 8.09
N GLU A 190 18.45 2.16 8.14
CA GLU A 190 18.85 2.81 9.40
C GLU A 190 17.65 3.10 10.32
N VAL A 191 16.53 3.53 9.74
CA VAL A 191 15.28 3.78 10.48
C VAL A 191 14.69 2.49 11.06
N HIS A 192 14.73 1.39 10.31
CA HIS A 192 14.15 0.10 10.75
C HIS A 192 15.08 -0.69 11.67
N HIS A 193 16.39 -0.51 11.52
CA HIS A 193 17.42 -1.25 12.22
C HIS A 193 18.61 -0.34 12.61
N PRO A 194 18.43 0.50 13.63
CA PRO A 194 19.50 1.37 14.09
C PRO A 194 20.68 0.55 14.62
N GLY A 195 21.90 0.92 14.24
CA GLY A 195 23.13 0.33 14.78
C GLY A 195 23.62 -0.96 14.11
N ILE A 196 23.08 -1.34 12.93
CA ILE A 196 23.70 -2.39 12.11
C ILE A 196 25.07 -1.91 11.62
N LYS A 197 26.05 -2.83 11.56
CA LYS A 197 27.35 -2.56 10.94
C LYS A 197 27.18 -2.15 9.47
N GLN A 198 27.71 -0.99 9.12
CA GLN A 198 27.65 -0.43 7.76
C GLN A 198 28.28 -1.36 6.69
N SER A 199 29.27 -2.19 7.05
CA SER A 199 29.83 -3.21 6.15
C SER A 199 28.77 -4.22 5.68
N LEU A 200 27.98 -4.76 6.62
CA LEU A 200 26.93 -5.73 6.35
C LEU A 200 25.82 -5.12 5.48
N ILE A 201 25.39 -3.89 5.79
CA ILE A 201 24.39 -3.17 4.99
C ILE A 201 24.87 -3.05 3.55
N LYS A 202 26.11 -2.57 3.35
CA LYS A 202 26.68 -2.35 2.02
C LYS A 202 26.70 -3.64 1.18
N GLU A 203 27.14 -4.75 1.76
CA GLU A 203 27.20 -6.04 1.07
C GLU A 203 25.80 -6.57 0.74
N ALA A 204 24.88 -6.53 1.71
CA ALA A 204 23.50 -6.95 1.49
C ALA A 204 22.83 -6.12 0.39
N MET A 205 23.06 -4.81 0.39
CA MET A 205 22.57 -3.87 -0.60
C MET A 205 23.11 -4.17 -2.00
N GLU A 206 24.42 -4.40 -2.13
CA GLU A 206 25.04 -4.76 -3.40
C GLU A 206 24.37 -6.01 -4.00
N ILE A 207 24.27 -7.08 -3.21
CA ILE A 207 23.61 -8.33 -3.60
C ILE A 207 22.14 -8.10 -3.99
N PHE A 208 21.41 -7.31 -3.21
CA PHE A 208 20.00 -7.02 -3.45
C PHE A 208 19.77 -6.29 -4.78
N PHE A 209 20.56 -5.25 -5.06
CA PHE A 209 20.45 -4.49 -6.30
C PHE A 209 20.96 -5.26 -7.52
N GLU A 210 21.99 -6.09 -7.37
CA GLU A 210 22.42 -7.02 -8.43
C GLU A 210 21.31 -8.02 -8.77
N LEU A 211 20.67 -8.60 -7.75
CA LEU A 211 19.56 -9.53 -7.95
C LEU A 211 18.40 -8.88 -8.71
N ARG A 212 18.05 -7.62 -8.38
CA ARG A 212 17.01 -6.86 -9.10
C ARG A 212 17.36 -6.55 -10.56
N LYS A 213 18.65 -6.59 -10.94
CA LYS A 213 19.12 -6.37 -12.32
C LYS A 213 19.10 -7.64 -13.17
N VAL A 214 18.91 -8.82 -12.56
CA VAL A 214 18.88 -10.10 -13.29
C VAL A 214 17.73 -10.10 -14.32
N PRO A 215 18.03 -10.22 -15.63
CA PRO A 215 17.00 -10.26 -16.65
C PRO A 215 16.12 -11.50 -16.52
N GLY A 216 14.82 -11.34 -16.73
CA GLY A 216 13.85 -12.45 -16.68
C GLY A 216 13.35 -12.82 -15.29
N LEU A 217 13.81 -12.13 -14.24
CA LEU A 217 13.24 -12.27 -12.90
C LEU A 217 11.78 -11.82 -12.90
N LYS A 218 10.86 -12.73 -12.56
CA LYS A 218 9.42 -12.46 -12.57
C LYS A 218 9.01 -11.57 -11.42
N LYS A 219 9.49 -11.87 -10.21
CA LYS A 219 9.22 -11.07 -9.02
C LYS A 219 10.53 -10.51 -8.47
N LYS A 220 10.76 -9.22 -8.73
CA LYS A 220 11.89 -8.50 -8.15
C LYS A 220 11.70 -8.37 -6.64
N PRO A 221 12.75 -8.60 -5.83
CA PRO A 221 12.66 -8.45 -4.39
C PRO A 221 12.41 -6.98 -4.02
N SER A 222 11.52 -6.75 -3.07
CA SER A 222 11.05 -5.46 -2.57
C SER A 222 11.82 -5.00 -1.34
N THR A 223 11.58 -3.77 -0.89
CA THR A 223 12.17 -3.23 0.34
C THR A 223 11.86 -4.08 1.57
N SER A 224 10.63 -4.61 1.67
CA SER A 224 10.24 -5.49 2.78
C SER A 224 11.03 -6.80 2.79
N GLU A 225 11.23 -7.41 1.61
CA GLU A 225 12.03 -8.63 1.46
C GLU A 225 13.51 -8.39 1.80
N LEU A 226 14.06 -7.20 1.51
CA LEU A 226 15.41 -6.80 1.95
C LEU A 226 15.51 -6.66 3.47
N ILE A 227 14.55 -5.96 4.08
CA ILE A 227 14.52 -5.75 5.53
C ILE A 227 14.41 -7.10 6.27
N ASP A 228 13.54 -7.99 5.80
CA ASP A 228 13.39 -9.32 6.39
C ASP A 228 14.64 -10.18 6.19
N TRP A 229 15.31 -10.07 5.04
CA TRP A 229 16.58 -10.75 4.82
C TRP A 229 17.68 -10.24 5.75
N LEU A 230 17.79 -8.92 5.96
CA LEU A 230 18.72 -8.33 6.93
C LEU A 230 18.44 -8.83 8.35
N LYS A 231 17.17 -8.90 8.78
CA LYS A 231 16.79 -9.47 10.09
C LYS A 231 17.28 -10.91 10.25
N LEU A 232 17.13 -11.73 9.21
CA LEU A 232 17.56 -13.12 9.24
C LEU A 232 19.09 -13.25 9.30
N LEU A 233 19.82 -12.45 8.51
CA LEU A 233 21.29 -12.41 8.57
C LEU A 233 21.81 -12.07 9.98
N LEU A 234 21.13 -11.15 10.66
CA LEU A 234 21.45 -10.76 12.04
C LEU A 234 21.09 -11.84 13.06
N ALA A 235 19.93 -12.50 12.89
CA ALA A 235 19.45 -13.52 13.82
C ALA A 235 20.28 -14.80 13.77
N ASP A 236 20.75 -15.19 12.58
CA ASP A 236 21.56 -16.39 12.37
C ASP A 236 23.07 -16.15 12.64
N GLU A 237 23.44 -14.96 13.13
CA GLU A 237 24.83 -14.52 13.37
C GLU A 237 25.77 -14.83 12.19
N ILE A 238 25.24 -14.76 10.96
CA ILE A 238 25.99 -15.18 9.77
C ILE A 238 27.22 -14.28 9.66
N PRO A 239 28.44 -14.86 9.74
CA PRO A 239 29.63 -14.02 9.76
C PRO A 239 29.80 -13.32 8.40
N GLU A 240 30.24 -12.05 8.46
CA GLU A 240 30.35 -11.14 7.31
C GLU A 240 31.21 -11.74 6.17
N ASP A 241 32.13 -12.63 6.51
CA ASP A 241 32.97 -13.35 5.56
C ASP A 241 32.18 -14.29 4.65
N ILE A 242 31.00 -14.80 5.03
CA ILE A 242 30.15 -15.63 4.16
C ILE A 242 29.49 -14.79 3.06
N LEU A 243 29.24 -13.50 3.33
CA LEU A 243 28.73 -12.57 2.34
C LEU A 243 29.85 -12.05 1.43
N ARG A 244 31.03 -11.74 1.99
CA ARG A 244 32.23 -11.31 1.23
C ARG A 244 32.85 -12.41 0.38
N ASN A 245 33.07 -13.58 0.95
CA ASN A 245 33.71 -14.73 0.30
C ASN A 245 32.65 -15.59 -0.41
N ARG A 246 31.62 -14.95 -0.96
CA ARG A 246 30.74 -15.67 -1.88
C ARG A 246 31.59 -16.18 -3.01
N ASP A 247 31.70 -17.50 -3.04
CA ASP A 247 32.12 -18.21 -4.22
C ASP A 247 31.21 -17.72 -5.35
N THR A 248 31.76 -16.93 -6.28
CA THR A 248 31.04 -16.35 -7.43
C THR A 248 30.38 -17.44 -8.28
N THR A 249 30.73 -18.71 -8.03
CA THR A 249 30.08 -19.90 -8.58
C THR A 249 28.72 -20.20 -7.92
N LYS A 250 28.45 -19.83 -6.67
CA LYS A 250 27.13 -19.91 -6.02
C LYS A 250 26.39 -18.59 -6.24
N ALA A 251 25.62 -18.48 -7.33
CA ALA A 251 24.87 -17.24 -7.64
C ALA A 251 23.73 -16.93 -6.65
N ILE A 252 23.48 -17.80 -5.67
CA ILE A 252 22.33 -17.71 -4.78
C ILE A 252 22.77 -17.19 -3.41
N PRO A 253 22.14 -16.12 -2.89
CA PRO A 253 22.41 -15.61 -1.56
C PRO A 253 22.12 -16.63 -0.44
N PRO A 254 22.81 -16.59 0.71
CA PRO A 254 22.37 -17.35 1.87
C PRO A 254 20.98 -16.85 2.26
N LEU A 255 20.13 -17.77 2.72
CA LEU A 255 18.75 -17.48 3.10
C LEU A 255 17.96 -16.80 1.96
N TYR A 256 18.25 -17.15 0.70
CA TYR A 256 17.61 -16.55 -0.48
C TYR A 256 16.08 -16.62 -0.46
N GLY A 257 15.47 -17.57 0.27
CA GLY A 257 14.01 -17.65 0.44
C GLY A 257 13.41 -16.40 1.10
N ALA A 258 14.21 -15.55 1.73
CA ALA A 258 13.80 -14.23 2.20
C ALA A 258 13.60 -13.24 1.04
N LEU A 259 14.50 -13.26 0.04
CA LEU A 259 14.50 -12.36 -1.11
C LEU A 259 13.64 -12.88 -2.27
N LEU A 260 13.69 -14.18 -2.54
CA LEU A 260 13.05 -14.82 -3.69
C LEU A 260 11.82 -15.59 -3.22
N LYS A 261 10.65 -15.15 -3.71
CA LYS A 261 9.35 -15.76 -3.39
C LYS A 261 8.75 -16.55 -4.55
N ASN A 262 9.52 -16.80 -5.60
CA ASN A 262 9.07 -17.53 -6.78
C ASN A 262 10.07 -18.63 -7.15
N GLU A 263 9.58 -19.87 -7.27
CA GLU A 263 10.42 -21.04 -7.57
C GLU A 263 11.13 -20.93 -8.94
N GLN A 264 10.45 -20.36 -9.94
CA GLN A 264 11.03 -20.20 -11.28
C GLN A 264 12.19 -19.19 -11.29
N ASP A 265 12.13 -18.20 -10.41
CA ASP A 265 13.21 -17.23 -10.21
C ASP A 265 14.43 -17.90 -9.55
N VAL A 266 14.21 -18.86 -8.63
CA VAL A 266 15.28 -19.68 -8.05
C VAL A 266 15.94 -20.55 -9.13
N HIS A 267 15.14 -21.29 -9.92
CA HIS A 267 15.63 -22.12 -11.04
C HIS A 267 16.38 -21.30 -12.11
N LEU A 268 15.98 -20.05 -12.32
CA LEU A 268 16.69 -19.13 -13.22
C LEU A 268 18.10 -18.82 -12.70
N LEU A 269 18.22 -18.47 -11.42
CA LEU A 269 19.52 -18.16 -10.81
C LEU A 269 20.43 -19.39 -10.74
N GLU A 270 19.88 -20.58 -10.45
CA GLU A 270 20.64 -21.84 -10.49
C GLU A 270 21.24 -22.10 -11.88
N ARG A 271 20.45 -21.88 -12.94
CA ARG A 271 20.94 -22.02 -14.32
C ARG A 271 22.02 -21.00 -14.66
N LEU A 272 21.84 -19.73 -14.27
CA LEU A 272 22.83 -18.69 -14.47
C LEU A 272 24.14 -19.00 -13.73
N ALA A 273 24.05 -19.51 -12.49
CA ALA A 273 25.19 -19.97 -11.71
C ALA A 273 25.96 -21.09 -12.43
N PHE A 274 25.23 -22.05 -12.99
CA PHE A 274 25.81 -23.19 -13.68
C PHE A 274 26.51 -22.79 -15.00
N MET A 275 25.94 -21.84 -15.76
CA MET A 275 26.56 -21.34 -16.99
C MET A 275 27.86 -20.58 -16.70
N ASN A 276 27.86 -19.67 -15.70
CA ASN A 276 29.06 -18.93 -15.30
C ASN A 276 30.19 -19.85 -14.79
N ARG A 277 29.87 -21.02 -14.22
CA ARG A 277 30.85 -22.03 -13.82
C ARG A 277 31.49 -22.76 -15.00
N ARG A 278 30.81 -22.85 -16.15
CA ARG A 278 31.29 -23.56 -17.34
C ARG A 278 32.16 -22.69 -18.25
N GLU A 279 32.02 -21.37 -18.17
CA GLU A 279 32.79 -20.41 -18.96
C GLU A 279 34.13 -19.99 -18.30
N ARG A 280 34.41 -20.47 -17.07
CA ARG A 280 35.69 -20.33 -16.38
C ARG A 280 36.49 -21.63 -16.45
#